data_AF-B7C947-F1
#
_entry.id   AF-B7C947-F1
#
_cell.length_a   1.000
_cell.length_b   1.000
_cell.length_c   1.000
_cell.angle_alpha   90.00
_cell.angle_beta   90.00
_cell.angle_gamma   90.00
#
_symmetry.space_group_name_H-M   'P 1'
#
loop_
_entity.id
_entity.type
_entity.pdbx_description
1 polymer ?
#
loop_
_entity_poly.entity_id
_entity_poly.type
_entity_poly.pdbx_seq_one_letter_code
_entity_poly.pdbx_strand_id
1 'polypeptide(L)'
;MNINLAPEKGIMYALYIDRMVFQEYTKDQLTKDAYLEDKLLEMHLFDENKEYRYIKSRLKEIECVIDDSIEHEDVYVESTYVQSNLDEEVTSSSNRVNVVNYIQYNDEDLLTITNYRLQEVKS
;
A
#
# COMPACT_ATOMS: atom_id res chain seq x y z
N MET A 1 -11.02 -11.08 3.67
CA MET A 1 -9.81 -10.65 2.94
C MET A 1 -9.01 -11.87 2.45
N ASN A 2 -8.34 -11.83 1.30
CA ASN A 2 -7.51 -12.91 0.76
C ASN A 2 -6.00 -12.57 0.79
N ILE A 3 -5.39 -12.74 1.96
CA ILE A 3 -3.97 -12.48 2.25
C ILE A 3 -3.01 -13.25 1.32
N ASN A 4 -3.44 -14.35 0.71
CA ASN A 4 -2.58 -15.13 -0.20
C ASN A 4 -2.15 -14.32 -1.43
N LEU A 5 -2.93 -13.31 -1.81
CA LEU A 5 -2.65 -12.42 -2.93
C LEU A 5 -1.54 -11.40 -2.64
N ALA A 6 -1.27 -11.12 -1.36
CA ALA A 6 -0.23 -10.19 -0.92
C ALA A 6 1.19 -10.72 -1.20
N PRO A 7 2.20 -9.84 -1.21
CA PRO A 7 3.59 -10.25 -1.13
C PRO A 7 3.87 -11.15 0.09
N GLU A 8 4.89 -12.00 0.00
CA GLU A 8 5.28 -12.89 1.11
C GLU A 8 5.77 -12.14 2.35
N LYS A 9 6.38 -10.98 2.15
CA LYS A 9 6.83 -10.05 3.17
C LYS A 9 6.89 -8.64 2.59
N GLY A 10 6.93 -7.63 3.43
CA GLY A 10 7.05 -6.25 3.01
C GLY A 10 6.60 -5.31 4.12
N ILE A 11 5.99 -4.19 3.73
CA ILE A 11 5.44 -3.20 4.64
C ILE A 11 3.92 -3.28 4.65
N MET A 12 3.35 -3.24 5.85
CA MET A 12 1.92 -3.12 6.09
C MET A 12 1.61 -1.69 6.51
N TYR A 13 0.72 -1.04 5.75
CA TYR A 13 0.04 0.18 6.15
C TYR A 13 -1.44 -0.13 6.35
N ALA A 14 -1.91 -0.15 7.59
CA ALA A 14 -3.28 -0.52 7.93
C ALA A 14 -3.96 0.57 8.75
N LEU A 15 -5.12 1.02 8.29
CA LEU A 15 -6.01 1.93 9.00
C LEU A 15 -7.16 1.14 9.61
N TYR A 16 -7.28 1.25 10.93
CA TYR A 16 -8.38 0.73 11.71
C TYR A 16 -9.24 1.91 12.21
N ILE A 17 -10.45 1.62 12.67
CA ILE A 17 -11.34 2.65 13.26
C ILE A 17 -10.65 3.38 14.43
N ASP A 18 -9.81 2.69 15.20
CA ASP A 18 -9.22 3.20 16.44
C ASP A 18 -7.71 3.45 16.39
N ARG A 19 -7.03 3.04 15.31
CA ARG A 19 -5.56 3.16 15.19
C ARG A 19 -5.08 3.11 13.75
N MET A 20 -3.83 3.50 13.55
CA MET A 20 -3.08 3.29 12.32
C MET A 20 -1.85 2.44 12.63
N VAL A 21 -1.53 1.47 11.78
CA VAL A 21 -0.37 0.59 11.93
C VAL A 21 0.50 0.71 10.69
N PHE A 22 1.78 1.00 10.87
CA PHE A 22 2.79 1.03 9.82
C PHE A 22 4.02 0.25 10.28
N GLN A 23 4.23 -0.95 9.73
CA GLN A 23 5.28 -1.86 10.18
C GLN A 23 5.64 -2.90 9.11
N GLU A 24 6.79 -3.55 9.26
CA GLU A 24 7.12 -4.75 8.48
C GLU A 24 6.16 -5.91 8.80
N TYR A 25 5.91 -6.76 7.80
CA TYR A 25 5.10 -7.96 7.96
C TYR A 25 5.69 -9.17 7.22
N THR A 26 5.25 -10.36 7.65
CA THR A 26 5.33 -11.59 6.85
C THR A 26 3.94 -12.18 6.69
N LYS A 27 3.68 -12.82 5.55
CA LYS A 27 2.38 -13.42 5.24
C LYS A 27 1.95 -14.45 6.29
N ASP A 28 2.90 -15.23 6.82
CA ASP A 28 2.66 -16.20 7.89
C ASP A 28 2.17 -15.54 9.18
N GLN A 29 2.77 -14.41 9.59
CA GLN A 29 2.32 -13.64 10.76
C GLN A 29 0.89 -13.13 10.58
N LEU A 30 0.58 -12.55 9.41
CA LEU A 30 -0.76 -12.03 9.11
C LEU A 30 -1.82 -13.14 9.11
N THR A 31 -1.51 -14.29 8.53
CA THR A 31 -2.45 -15.42 8.47
C THR A 31 -2.78 -16.00 9.84
N LYS A 32 -1.89 -15.82 10.82
CA LYS A 32 -2.08 -16.28 12.20
C LYS A 32 -2.73 -15.23 13.11
N ASP A 33 -2.86 -13.98 12.66
CA ASP A 33 -3.45 -12.92 13.45
C ASP A 33 -4.98 -12.96 13.40
N ALA A 34 -5.58 -13.44 14.49
CA ALA A 34 -7.04 -13.54 14.62
C ALA A 34 -7.76 -12.18 14.68
N TYR A 35 -7.04 -11.08 14.91
CA TYR A 35 -7.61 -9.74 15.07
C TYR A 35 -7.27 -8.81 13.90
N LEU A 36 -6.64 -9.33 12.85
CA LEU A 36 -6.22 -8.53 11.69
C LEU A 36 -7.38 -7.79 11.01
N GLU A 37 -8.56 -8.41 10.93
CA GLU A 37 -9.75 -7.79 10.33
C GLU A 37 -10.61 -7.00 11.35
N ASP A 38 -10.31 -7.07 12.65
CA ASP A 38 -11.12 -6.40 13.67
C ASP A 38 -11.00 -4.87 13.51
N LYS A 39 -12.14 -4.22 13.25
CA LYS A 39 -12.24 -2.77 12.98
C LYS A 39 -11.37 -2.27 11.82
N LEU A 40 -10.92 -3.14 10.93
CA LEU A 40 -10.11 -2.76 9.78
C LEU A 40 -10.95 -1.93 8.79
N LEU A 41 -10.41 -0.79 8.36
CA LEU A 41 -11.00 0.09 7.34
C LEU A 41 -10.25 -0.02 6.02
N GLU A 42 -8.92 -0.01 6.06
CA GLU A 42 -8.08 -0.07 4.86
C GLU A 42 -6.75 -0.73 5.20
N MET A 43 -6.21 -1.50 4.27
CA MET A 43 -4.91 -2.12 4.41
C MET A 43 -4.20 -2.19 3.07
N HIS A 44 -2.92 -1.84 3.11
CA HIS A 44 -1.97 -1.98 2.02
C HIS A 44 -0.85 -2.90 2.51
N LEU A 45 -0.62 -3.97 1.75
CA LEU A 45 0.49 -4.89 1.95
C LEU A 45 1.34 -4.84 0.70
N PHE A 46 2.54 -4.27 0.80
CA PHE A 46 3.35 -3.98 -0.37
C PHE A 46 4.82 -4.27 -0.16
N ASP A 47 5.49 -4.62 -1.25
CA ASP A 47 6.94 -4.78 -1.34
C ASP A 47 7.52 -3.90 -2.45
N GLU A 48 8.69 -4.25 -2.94
CA GLU A 48 9.36 -3.56 -4.03
C GLU A 48 8.56 -3.52 -5.35
N ASN A 49 7.74 -4.54 -5.65
CA ASN A 49 7.18 -4.76 -6.99
C ASN A 49 5.64 -4.92 -7.01
N LYS A 50 5.03 -5.16 -5.85
CA LYS A 50 3.62 -5.56 -5.76
C LYS A 50 2.96 -4.97 -4.53
N GLU A 51 1.71 -4.55 -4.71
CA GLU A 51 0.80 -4.14 -3.63
C GLU A 51 -0.47 -5.01 -3.67
N TYR A 52 -0.88 -5.47 -2.49
CA TYR A 52 -2.23 -5.94 -2.23
C TYR A 52 -2.97 -4.90 -1.38
N ARG A 53 -4.15 -4.49 -1.84
CA ARG A 53 -4.98 -3.47 -1.20
C ARG A 53 -6.34 -4.04 -0.83
N TYR A 54 -6.73 -3.81 0.41
CA TYR A 54 -8.06 -4.11 0.93
C TYR A 54 -8.68 -2.82 1.48
N ILE A 55 -9.86 -2.44 1.00
CA ILE A 55 -10.61 -1.28 1.50
C ILE A 55 -12.01 -1.71 1.87
N LYS A 56 -12.39 -1.47 3.12
CA LYS A 56 -13.72 -1.70 3.66
C LYS A 56 -14.47 -0.39 3.81
N SER A 57 -15.45 -0.17 2.95
CA SER A 57 -16.38 0.95 3.06
C SER A 57 -17.76 0.49 3.56
N ARG A 58 -18.65 1.42 3.91
CA ARG A 58 -20.03 1.09 4.34
C ARG A 58 -20.85 0.34 3.29
N LEU A 59 -20.53 0.53 2.00
CA LEU A 59 -21.34 0.04 0.87
C LEU A 59 -20.69 -1.12 0.13
N LYS A 60 -19.36 -1.23 0.19
CA LYS A 60 -18.61 -2.24 -0.55
C LYS A 60 -17.25 -2.51 0.09
N GLU A 61 -16.77 -3.72 -0.16
CA GLU A 61 -15.38 -4.11 0.06
C GLU A 61 -14.67 -4.10 -1.30
N ILE A 62 -13.46 -3.54 -1.33
CA ILE A 62 -12.58 -3.54 -2.51
C ILE A 62 -11.37 -4.37 -2.15
N GLU A 63 -11.02 -5.29 -3.02
CA GLU A 63 -9.80 -6.08 -2.96
C GLU A 63 -9.10 -5.98 -4.31
N CYS A 64 -7.84 -5.55 -4.31
CA CYS A 64 -7.09 -5.28 -5.53
C CYS A 64 -5.63 -5.72 -5.35
N VAL A 65 -5.04 -6.20 -6.45
CA VAL A 65 -3.61 -6.49 -6.55
C VAL A 65 -3.07 -5.62 -7.67
N ILE A 66 -2.01 -4.89 -7.38
CA ILE A 66 -1.30 -4.04 -8.33
C ILE A 66 0.12 -4.58 -8.41
N ASP A 67 0.54 -4.95 -9.60
CA ASP A 67 1.80 -5.64 -9.88
C ASP A 67 2.45 -5.00 -11.10
N ASP A 68 3.75 -4.71 -11.01
CA ASP A 68 4.54 -4.06 -12.07
C ASP A 68 4.72 -4.92 -13.34
N SER A 69 4.19 -6.14 -13.37
CA SER A 69 4.18 -6.99 -14.57
C SER A 69 3.32 -6.48 -15.72
N ILE A 70 2.45 -5.49 -15.48
CA ILE A 70 1.63 -4.86 -16.52
C ILE A 70 2.47 -3.76 -17.20
N GLU A 71 2.47 -3.73 -18.53
CA GLU A 71 3.14 -2.66 -19.27
C GLU A 71 2.39 -1.33 -19.13
N HIS A 72 3.12 -0.28 -18.77
CA HIS A 72 2.67 1.09 -18.68
C HIS A 72 3.53 1.97 -19.59
N GLU A 73 2.99 3.08 -20.09
CA GLU A 73 3.72 3.95 -21.02
C GLU A 73 4.83 4.72 -20.30
N ASP A 74 4.58 5.15 -19.07
CA ASP A 74 5.56 5.80 -18.21
C ASP A 74 5.23 5.59 -16.72
N VAL A 75 6.20 5.88 -15.86
CA VAL A 75 6.09 5.76 -14.39
C VAL A 75 6.69 6.98 -13.72
N TYR A 76 5.93 7.59 -12.81
CA TYR A 76 6.41 8.65 -11.93
C TYR A 76 6.44 8.17 -10.48
N VAL A 77 7.62 8.20 -9.87
CA VAL A 77 7.82 7.79 -8.47
C VAL A 77 8.11 9.01 -7.61
N GLU A 78 7.31 9.18 -6.56
CA GLU A 78 7.56 10.17 -5.51
C GLU A 78 7.73 9.49 -4.15
N SER A 79 8.56 10.07 -3.28
CA SER A 79 8.72 9.59 -1.91
C SER A 79 7.99 10.50 -0.94
N THR A 80 7.13 9.94 -0.09
CA THR A 80 6.40 10.67 0.95
C THR A 80 6.66 10.08 2.33
N TYR A 81 6.33 10.86 3.37
CA TYR A 81 6.43 10.43 4.76
C TYR A 81 5.06 9.93 5.25
N VAL A 82 5.06 8.81 5.94
CA VAL A 82 3.92 8.29 6.68
C VAL A 82 3.96 8.92 8.07
N GLN A 83 2.93 9.69 8.41
CA GLN A 83 2.83 10.31 9.73
C GLN A 83 2.50 9.24 10.77
N SER A 84 3.52 8.72 11.47
CA SER A 84 3.32 8.01 12.73
C SER A 84 2.78 8.99 13.78
N ASN A 85 2.09 8.48 14.80
CA ASN A 85 1.33 9.25 15.81
C ASN A 85 1.98 10.58 16.21
N LEU A 86 1.12 11.59 16.42
CA LEU A 86 1.36 13.04 16.59
C LEU A 86 2.53 13.51 17.51
N ASP A 87 3.24 12.63 18.20
CA ASP A 87 4.22 12.97 19.25
C ASP A 87 5.65 12.44 19.03
N GLU A 88 5.95 11.68 17.96
CA GLU A 88 7.32 11.21 17.70
C GLU A 88 8.00 12.04 16.59
N GLU A 89 9.19 12.59 16.89
CA GLU A 89 10.01 13.31 15.92
C GLU A 89 10.28 12.44 14.68
N VAL A 90 9.68 12.85 13.55
CA VAL A 90 9.80 12.20 12.24
C VAL A 90 11.24 12.35 11.71
N THR A 91 12.14 11.49 12.18
CA THR A 91 13.57 11.53 11.83
C THR A 91 14.12 10.19 11.34
N SER A 92 13.37 9.10 11.49
CA SER A 92 13.78 7.77 11.02
C SER A 92 13.35 7.55 9.56
N SER A 93 14.32 7.13 8.73
CA SER A 93 14.11 6.70 7.33
C SER A 93 13.08 5.58 7.18
N SER A 94 12.73 4.91 8.29
CA SER A 94 11.69 3.89 8.39
C SER A 94 10.29 4.37 8.07
N ASN A 95 10.02 5.68 8.06
CA ASN A 95 8.66 6.24 7.91
C ASN A 95 8.39 6.79 6.50
N ARG A 96 9.10 6.29 5.48
CA ARG A 96 8.92 6.72 4.10
C ARG A 96 8.29 5.63 3.27
N VAL A 97 7.50 6.04 2.29
CA VAL A 97 6.92 5.17 1.28
C VAL A 97 7.09 5.83 -0.07
N ASN A 98 7.36 5.03 -1.10
CA ASN A 98 7.31 5.48 -2.48
C ASN A 98 5.89 5.30 -3.01
N VAL A 99 5.37 6.32 -3.69
CA VAL A 99 4.13 6.24 -4.47
C VAL A 99 4.55 6.12 -5.93
N VAL A 100 4.29 4.96 -6.51
CA VAL A 100 4.54 4.64 -7.91
C VAL A 100 3.27 4.93 -8.69
N ASN A 101 3.28 5.98 -9.51
CA ASN A 101 2.15 6.39 -10.35
C ASN A 101 2.33 5.89 -11.77
N TYR A 102 1.36 5.14 -12.29
CA TYR A 102 1.39 4.61 -13.66
C TYR A 102 0.69 5.56 -14.61
N ILE A 103 1.41 5.95 -15.66
CA ILE A 103 1.00 7.01 -16.58
C ILE A 103 0.63 6.41 -17.93
N GLN A 104 -0.45 6.95 -18.51
CA GLN A 104 -0.84 6.77 -19.91
C GLN A 104 -1.24 8.12 -20.52
N TYR A 105 -1.08 8.24 -21.83
CA TYR A 105 -1.52 9.39 -22.61
C TYR A 105 -2.79 9.05 -23.39
N ASN A 106 -3.76 9.96 -23.39
CA ASN A 106 -4.97 9.79 -24.20
C ASN A 106 -4.74 10.25 -25.65
N ASP A 107 -5.77 10.13 -26.50
CA ASP A 107 -5.71 10.52 -27.93
C ASP A 107 -5.39 12.02 -28.17
N GLU A 108 -5.46 12.87 -27.14
CA GLU A 108 -5.14 14.29 -27.19
C GLU A 108 -3.75 14.61 -26.59
N ASP A 109 -2.92 13.59 -26.39
CA ASP A 109 -1.60 13.66 -25.73
C ASP A 109 -1.66 14.19 -24.28
N LEU A 110 -2.82 14.10 -23.61
CA LEU A 110 -2.97 14.50 -22.22
C LEU A 110 -2.60 13.36 -21.27
N LEU A 111 -1.79 13.69 -20.26
CA LEU A 111 -1.37 12.77 -19.21
C LEU A 111 -2.54 12.34 -18.33
N THR A 112 -2.63 11.03 -18.08
CA THR A 112 -3.56 10.42 -17.13
C THR A 112 -2.82 9.47 -16.19
N ILE A 113 -3.14 9.52 -14.89
CA ILE A 113 -2.68 8.52 -13.93
C ILE A 113 -3.76 7.45 -13.87
N THR A 114 -3.45 6.26 -14.38
CA THR A 114 -4.43 5.17 -14.50
C THR A 114 -4.49 4.31 -13.26
N ASN A 115 -3.38 4.24 -12.53
CA ASN A 115 -3.31 3.55 -11.26
C ASN A 115 -2.10 4.06 -10.45
N TYR A 116 -2.03 3.68 -9.19
CA TYR A 116 -0.85 3.91 -8.35
C TYR A 116 -0.68 2.77 -7.35
N ARG A 117 0.56 2.54 -6.92
CA ARG A 117 0.84 1.66 -5.80
C ARG A 117 1.83 2.24 -4.79
N LEU A 118 1.78 1.69 -3.58
CA LEU A 118 2.78 1.91 -2.56
C LEU A 118 3.96 0.94 -2.77
N GLN A 119 5.16 1.42 -2.47
CA GLN A 119 6.40 0.69 -2.59
C GLN A 119 7.29 0.95 -1.36
N GLU A 120 7.92 -0.10 -0.85
CA GLU A 120 8.88 0.00 0.26
C GLU A 120 10.12 0.83 -0.13
N VAL A 121 10.65 1.62 0.80
CA VAL A 121 11.89 2.37 0.59
C VAL A 121 13.05 1.57 1.19
N LYS A 122 13.84 0.91 0.34
CA LYS A 122 15.07 0.23 0.78
C LYS A 122 16.14 1.28 1.13
N SER A 123 16.69 1.17 2.34
CA SER A 123 17.80 2.01 2.83
C SER A 123 19.15 1.53 2.27
#